data_AF-A0A947QY85-F1
#
_entry.id   AF-A0A947QY85-F1
#
_cell.length_a   1.000
_cell.length_b   1.000
_cell.length_c   1.000
_cell.angle_alpha   90.00
_cell.angle_beta   90.00
_cell.angle_gamma   90.00
#
_symmetry.space_group_name_H-M   'P 1'
#
loop_
_entity.id
_entity.type
_entity.pdbx_description
1 polymer ?
#
loop_
_entity_poly.entity_id
_entity_poly.type
_entity_poly.pdbx_seq_one_letter_code
_entity_poly.pdbx_strand_id
1 'polypeptide(L)'
;MFRKNGDSGSSIRNCDGLRIHIEALDIDVWYGPTTLGGGDEWLNEIKTGIDNAFVFIPIITDHFLFSDICIKELKHFQKRMETADAKDLKLIPIVGQLSSRGRGSDIFRSIAEKYHYIEFHPRMADALTSFTMTLQAQIARCKNRNRRIGESQIMTVETA
;
A
#
# COMPACT_ATOMS: atom_id res chain seq x y z
N MET A 1 -17.76 27.45 9.74
CA MET A 1 -16.33 27.84 9.80
C MET A 1 -15.51 26.54 9.83
N PHE A 2 -15.25 25.95 8.67
CA PHE A 2 -14.47 24.71 8.56
C PHE A 2 -12.99 25.06 8.55
N ARG A 3 -12.26 24.65 9.59
CA ARG A 3 -10.80 24.72 9.62
C ARG A 3 -10.23 23.81 8.53
N LYS A 4 -9.57 24.37 7.52
CA LYS A 4 -8.56 23.66 6.73
C LYS A 4 -7.40 23.34 7.67
N ASN A 5 -7.41 22.16 8.28
CA ASN A 5 -6.21 21.62 8.89
C ASN A 5 -5.31 21.12 7.75
N GLY A 6 -4.16 21.77 7.60
CA GLY A 6 -3.15 21.38 6.63
C GLY A 6 -2.47 20.10 7.05
N ASP A 7 -2.37 19.14 6.12
CA ASP A 7 -1.16 18.34 5.87
C ASP A 7 -1.29 17.40 4.64
N SER A 8 -2.36 17.50 3.84
CA SER A 8 -2.58 16.61 2.69
C SER A 8 -1.57 16.77 1.55
N GLY A 9 -0.79 17.85 1.51
CA GLY A 9 0.10 18.15 0.39
C GLY A 9 1.43 17.39 0.40
N SER A 10 1.90 16.93 1.56
CA SER A 10 3.17 16.19 1.69
C SER A 10 2.98 14.71 1.33
N SER A 11 1.92 14.09 1.85
CA SER A 11 1.66 12.67 1.66
C SER A 11 1.30 12.33 0.21
N ILE A 12 0.48 13.15 -0.47
CA ILE A 12 0.16 12.98 -1.89
C ILE A 12 1.42 13.03 -2.78
N ARG A 13 2.32 14.00 -2.55
CA ARG A 13 3.59 14.12 -3.32
C ARG A 13 4.53 12.94 -3.10
N ASN A 14 4.51 12.38 -1.90
CA ASN A 14 5.33 11.24 -1.51
C ASN A 14 4.85 9.96 -2.17
N CYS A 15 3.55 9.81 -2.35
CA CYS A 15 2.94 8.65 -3.01
C CYS A 15 3.08 8.69 -4.54
N ASP A 16 2.98 9.88 -5.13
CA ASP A 16 3.28 10.08 -6.55
C ASP A 16 4.75 9.70 -6.86
N GLY A 17 5.69 10.08 -6.00
CA GLY A 17 7.10 9.69 -6.14
C GLY A 17 7.32 8.18 -6.04
N LEU A 18 6.64 7.50 -5.12
CA LEU A 18 6.69 6.05 -4.99
C LEU A 18 6.09 5.35 -6.22
N ARG A 19 4.94 5.83 -6.69
CA ARG A 19 4.28 5.32 -7.90
C ARG A 19 5.20 5.42 -9.11
N ILE A 20 5.74 6.60 -9.39
CA ILE A 20 6.65 6.84 -10.52
C ILE A 20 7.85 5.90 -10.45
N HIS A 21 8.42 5.72 -9.25
CA HIS A 21 9.58 4.84 -9.07
C HIS A 21 9.24 3.36 -9.31
N ILE A 22 8.05 2.90 -8.92
CA ILE A 22 7.61 1.51 -9.14
C ILE A 22 7.21 1.28 -10.60
N GLU A 23 6.46 2.19 -11.22
CA GLU A 23 6.07 2.10 -12.64
C GLU A 23 7.30 2.12 -13.56
N ALA A 24 8.36 2.86 -13.20
CA ALA A 24 9.64 2.85 -13.91
C ALA A 24 10.34 1.48 -13.94
N LEU A 25 9.89 0.52 -13.11
CA LEU A 25 10.40 -0.85 -13.07
C LEU A 25 9.57 -1.83 -13.90
N ASP A 26 8.65 -1.34 -14.73
CA ASP A 26 7.71 -2.14 -15.53
C ASP A 26 6.81 -3.02 -14.65
N ILE A 27 6.29 -2.40 -13.60
CA ILE A 27 5.36 -3.01 -12.65
C ILE A 27 4.08 -2.19 -12.63
N ASP A 28 2.95 -2.84 -12.90
CA ASP A 28 1.65 -2.19 -12.86
C ASP A 28 1.28 -1.81 -11.43
N VAL A 29 0.99 -0.53 -11.21
CA VAL A 29 0.57 0.01 -9.92
C VAL A 29 -0.88 0.46 -10.00
N TRP A 30 -1.71 -0.08 -9.13
CA TRP A 30 -3.06 0.43 -8.87
C TRP A 30 -3.04 1.40 -7.70
N TYR A 31 -3.56 2.62 -7.90
CA TYR A 31 -3.55 3.71 -6.91
C TYR A 31 -4.93 4.33 -6.74
N GLY A 32 -5.50 4.22 -5.53
CA GLY A 32 -6.90 4.58 -5.23
C GLY A 32 -7.30 6.05 -5.46
N PRO A 33 -6.46 7.07 -5.12
CA PRO A 33 -6.83 8.49 -5.27
C PRO A 33 -7.00 9.01 -6.71
N THR A 34 -6.47 8.32 -7.73
CA THR A 34 -6.42 8.85 -9.10
C THR A 34 -7.35 8.16 -10.10
N THR A 35 -8.03 7.07 -9.73
CA THR A 35 -8.84 6.27 -10.68
C THR A 35 -10.34 6.31 -10.42
N LEU A 36 -10.82 6.93 -9.34
CA LEU A 36 -12.19 6.74 -8.88
C LEU A 36 -13.08 7.97 -9.10
N GLY A 37 -14.07 7.84 -9.98
CA GLY A 37 -15.20 8.76 -10.07
C GLY A 37 -16.09 8.66 -8.83
N GLY A 38 -16.62 9.77 -8.34
CA GLY A 38 -17.41 9.79 -7.09
C GLY A 38 -18.71 8.98 -7.16
N GLY A 39 -18.98 8.18 -6.12
CA GLY A 39 -20.18 7.34 -5.95
C GLY A 39 -19.80 5.91 -5.55
N ASP A 40 -20.72 5.12 -4.96
CA ASP A 40 -20.47 3.79 -4.33
C ASP A 40 -19.73 2.75 -5.19
N GLU A 41 -19.66 2.94 -6.52
CA GLU A 41 -18.86 2.13 -7.44
C GLU A 41 -17.37 2.11 -7.07
N TRP A 42 -16.87 3.18 -6.45
CA TRP A 42 -15.46 3.30 -6.07
C TRP A 42 -14.98 2.22 -5.08
N LEU A 43 -15.86 1.78 -4.17
CA LEU A 43 -15.55 0.73 -3.20
C LEU A 43 -15.39 -0.64 -3.88
N ASN A 44 -16.14 -0.88 -4.94
CA ASN A 44 -16.03 -2.12 -5.71
C ASN A 44 -14.70 -2.16 -6.49
N GLU A 45 -14.30 -1.04 -7.09
CA GLU A 45 -13.02 -0.95 -7.80
C GLU A 45 -11.82 -1.12 -6.86
N ILE A 46 -11.85 -0.52 -5.66
CA ILE A 46 -10.86 -0.77 -4.61
C ILE A 46 -10.80 -2.26 -4.28
N LYS A 47 -11.94 -2.87 -4.02
CA LYS A 47 -12.01 -4.28 -3.68
C LYS A 47 -11.44 -5.15 -4.79
N THR A 48 -11.77 -4.88 -6.05
CA THR A 48 -11.23 -5.57 -7.22
C THR A 48 -9.71 -5.36 -7.34
N GLY A 49 -9.22 -4.16 -7.09
CA GLY A 49 -7.78 -3.89 -7.01
C GLY A 49 -7.10 -4.74 -5.94
N ILE A 50 -7.70 -4.83 -4.74
CA ILE A 50 -7.18 -5.66 -3.66
C ILE A 50 -7.23 -7.13 -4.04
N ASP A 51 -8.31 -7.60 -4.68
CA ASP A 51 -8.51 -9.00 -5.06
C ASP A 51 -7.52 -9.46 -6.15
N ASN A 52 -7.05 -8.55 -7.01
CA ASN A 52 -6.09 -8.83 -8.07
C ASN A 52 -4.63 -8.59 -7.65
N ALA A 53 -4.39 -7.83 -6.58
CA ALA A 53 -3.05 -7.49 -6.14
C ALA A 53 -2.28 -8.70 -5.59
N PHE A 54 -1.02 -8.83 -6.02
CA PHE A 54 -0.04 -9.74 -5.41
C PHE A 54 0.71 -9.09 -4.25
N VAL A 55 0.93 -7.77 -4.35
CA VAL A 55 1.59 -6.99 -3.30
C VAL A 55 0.68 -5.85 -2.89
N PHE A 56 0.45 -5.72 -1.59
CA PHE A 56 -0.28 -4.63 -0.99
C PHE A 56 0.66 -3.74 -0.18
N ILE A 57 0.69 -2.45 -0.53
CA ILE A 57 1.55 -1.45 0.09
C ILE A 57 0.65 -0.42 0.78
N PRO A 58 0.30 -0.60 2.06
CA PRO A 58 -0.41 0.42 2.81
C PRO A 58 0.55 1.51 3.26
N ILE A 59 0.17 2.76 3.01
CA ILE A 59 0.92 3.94 3.45
C ILE A 59 0.37 4.37 4.81
N ILE A 60 1.08 3.98 5.86
CA ILE A 60 0.67 4.13 7.25
C ILE A 60 0.96 5.55 7.73
N THR A 61 -0.09 6.35 7.77
CA THR A 61 -0.14 7.70 8.35
C THR A 61 -1.18 7.73 9.46
N ASP A 62 -1.26 8.82 10.23
CA ASP A 62 -2.36 8.99 11.20
C ASP A 62 -3.71 8.87 10.50
N HIS A 63 -3.81 9.42 9.29
CA HIS A 63 -5.01 9.34 8.48
C HIS A 63 -5.40 7.87 8.19
N PHE A 64 -4.45 7.05 7.74
CA PHE A 64 -4.68 5.64 7.50
C PHE A 64 -5.19 4.91 8.76
N LEU A 65 -4.55 5.16 9.91
CA LEU A 65 -4.86 4.46 11.16
C LEU A 65 -6.25 4.82 11.72
N PHE A 66 -6.78 5.99 11.39
CA PHE A 66 -8.10 6.45 11.84
C PHE A 66 -9.17 6.39 10.75
N SER A 67 -8.83 5.93 9.54
CA SER A 67 -9.78 5.73 8.44
C SER A 67 -10.37 4.33 8.47
N ASP A 68 -11.67 4.22 8.74
CA ASP A 68 -12.40 2.94 8.71
C ASP A 68 -12.26 2.20 7.37
N ILE A 69 -12.08 2.96 6.28
CA ILE A 69 -11.95 2.41 4.93
C ILE A 69 -10.57 1.78 4.77
N CYS A 70 -9.50 2.51 5.09
CA CYS A 70 -8.13 1.99 5.05
C CYS A 70 -7.97 0.71 5.89
N ILE A 71 -8.60 0.68 7.06
CA ILE A 71 -8.57 -0.49 7.94
C ILE A 71 -9.36 -1.67 7.35
N LYS A 72 -10.47 -1.44 6.65
CA LYS A 72 -11.22 -2.50 5.95
C LYS A 72 -10.40 -3.07 4.80
N GLU A 73 -9.73 -2.23 4.02
CA GLU A 73 -8.86 -2.65 2.91
C GLU A 73 -7.70 -3.52 3.41
N LEU A 74 -7.02 -3.07 4.48
CA LEU A 74 -5.97 -3.82 5.14
C LEU A 74 -6.46 -5.21 5.59
N LYS A 75 -7.58 -5.25 6.31
CA LYS A 75 -8.17 -6.52 6.79
C LYS A 75 -8.57 -7.44 5.65
N HIS A 76 -9.09 -6.89 4.55
CA HIS A 76 -9.46 -7.65 3.37
C HIS A 76 -8.25 -8.34 2.74
N PHE A 77 -7.14 -7.61 2.54
CA PHE A 77 -5.91 -8.21 2.03
C PHE A 77 -5.30 -9.22 3.01
N GLN A 78 -5.29 -8.92 4.32
CA GLN A 78 -4.83 -9.86 5.35
C GLN A 78 -5.61 -11.19 5.32
N LYS A 79 -6.93 -11.13 5.14
CA LYS A 79 -7.76 -12.32 5.00
C LYS A 79 -7.41 -13.12 3.75
N ARG A 80 -7.09 -12.47 2.63
CA ARG A 80 -6.56 -13.15 1.43
C ARG A 80 -5.26 -13.89 1.73
N MET A 81 -4.37 -13.27 2.53
CA MET A 81 -3.10 -13.88 2.93
C MET A 81 -3.23 -15.12 3.83
N GLU A 82 -4.40 -15.36 4.43
CA GLU A 82 -4.66 -16.53 5.28
C GLU A 82 -5.16 -17.75 4.47
N THR A 83 -5.42 -17.58 3.18
CA THR A 83 -5.90 -18.66 2.29
C THR A 83 -4.75 -19.56 1.79
N ALA A 84 -5.06 -20.77 1.33
CA ALA A 84 -4.06 -21.76 0.90
C ALA A 84 -3.19 -21.31 -0.29
N ASP A 85 -3.70 -20.40 -1.12
CA ASP A 85 -3.01 -19.83 -2.30
C ASP A 85 -2.19 -18.56 -1.99
N ALA A 86 -2.08 -18.19 -0.70
CA ALA A 86 -1.46 -16.94 -0.27
C ALA A 86 0.07 -16.88 -0.32
N LYS A 87 0.76 -17.98 -0.71
CA LYS A 87 2.24 -18.08 -0.60
C LYS A 87 2.99 -16.95 -1.31
N ASP A 88 2.38 -16.39 -2.35
CA ASP A 88 2.99 -15.37 -3.19
C ASP A 88 2.47 -13.94 -2.87
N LEU A 89 1.45 -13.82 -2.01
CA LEU A 89 0.93 -12.53 -1.55
C LEU A 89 1.87 -11.88 -0.54
N LYS A 90 2.10 -10.58 -0.68
CA LYS A 90 2.93 -9.80 0.24
C LYS A 90 2.26 -8.52 0.69
N LEU A 91 2.45 -8.20 1.96
CA LEU A 91 2.05 -6.94 2.56
C LEU A 91 3.31 -6.23 3.02
N ILE A 92 3.55 -5.02 2.51
CA ILE A 92 4.74 -4.22 2.80
C ILE A 92 4.28 -2.83 3.27
N PRO A 93 4.14 -2.60 4.59
CA PRO A 93 3.73 -1.29 5.10
C PRO A 93 4.85 -0.26 4.89
N ILE A 94 4.47 0.93 4.45
CA ILE A 94 5.35 2.10 4.43
C ILE A 94 4.83 3.08 5.47
N VAL A 95 5.64 3.33 6.50
CA VAL A 95 5.30 4.25 7.59
C VAL A 95 5.68 5.66 7.17
N GLY A 96 4.66 6.48 6.92
CA GLY A 96 4.80 7.90 6.67
C GLY A 96 5.00 8.71 7.96
N GLN A 97 4.55 9.95 7.95
CA GLN A 97 4.51 10.75 9.18
C GLN A 97 3.41 10.21 10.11
N LEU A 98 3.84 9.77 11.29
CA LEU A 98 2.98 9.34 12.38
C LEU A 98 3.20 10.22 13.61
N SER A 99 2.11 10.75 14.15
CA SER A 99 2.08 11.38 15.46
C SER A 99 2.34 10.35 16.57
N SER A 100 2.62 10.84 17.77
CA SER A 100 2.72 9.99 18.98
C SER A 100 1.45 9.17 19.21
N ARG A 101 0.28 9.70 18.81
CA ARG A 101 -1.00 9.01 18.92
C ARG A 101 -1.09 7.85 17.92
N GLY A 102 -0.69 8.07 16.67
CA GLY A 102 -0.63 7.03 15.64
C GLY A 102 0.32 5.89 16.02
N ARG A 103 1.54 6.23 16.46
CA ARG A 103 2.53 5.23 16.93
C ARG A 103 2.07 4.47 18.19
N GLY A 104 1.23 5.09 19.02
CA GLY A 104 0.63 4.46 20.19
C GLY A 104 -0.58 3.58 19.90
N SER A 105 -1.12 3.60 18.68
CA SER A 105 -2.35 2.86 18.34
C SER A 105 -2.13 1.35 18.30
N ASP A 106 -3.13 0.59 18.73
CA ASP A 106 -3.09 -0.87 18.69
C ASP A 106 -3.02 -1.41 17.25
N ILE A 107 -3.61 -0.69 16.30
CA ILE A 107 -3.54 -1.00 14.88
C ILE A 107 -2.10 -0.93 14.38
N PHE A 108 -1.39 0.18 14.66
CA PHE A 108 0.00 0.32 14.25
C PHE A 108 0.89 -0.73 14.91
N ARG A 109 0.69 -0.99 16.21
CA ARG A 109 1.44 -2.03 16.94
C ARG A 109 1.25 -3.41 16.29
N SER A 110 0.01 -3.78 15.98
CA SER A 110 -0.28 -5.05 15.30
C SER A 110 0.41 -5.14 13.92
N ILE A 111 0.45 -4.04 13.17
CA ILE A 111 1.16 -3.99 11.89
C ILE A 111 2.67 -4.15 12.10
N ALA A 112 3.26 -3.40 13.03
CA ALA A 112 4.69 -3.40 13.32
C ALA A 112 5.19 -4.73 13.88
N GLU A 113 4.36 -5.45 14.63
CA GLU A 113 4.68 -6.79 15.16
C GLU A 113 4.60 -7.88 14.10
N LYS A 114 3.64 -7.79 13.18
CA LYS A 114 3.34 -8.86 12.21
C LYS A 114 4.08 -8.69 10.88
N TYR A 115 4.43 -7.46 10.51
CA TYR A 115 4.99 -7.14 9.21
C TYR A 115 6.26 -6.30 9.32
N HIS A 116 7.22 -6.58 8.43
CA HIS A 116 8.36 -5.70 8.24
C HIS A 116 7.89 -4.44 7.52
N TYR A 117 8.06 -3.27 8.15
CA TYR A 117 7.69 -1.99 7.58
C TYR A 117 8.92 -1.14 7.22
N ILE A 118 8.73 -0.23 6.27
CA ILE A 118 9.74 0.73 5.82
C ILE A 118 9.36 2.11 6.33
N GLU A 119 10.29 2.84 6.94
CA GLU A 119 10.03 4.25 7.30
C GLU A 119 10.29 5.16 6.10
N PHE A 120 9.34 6.05 5.80
CA PHE A 120 9.44 7.07 4.77
C PHE A 120 10.33 8.21 5.29
N HIS A 121 11.63 8.13 5.03
CA HIS A 121 12.58 9.18 5.39
C HIS A 121 12.91 10.07 4.16
N PRO A 122 13.09 11.40 4.32
CA PRO A 122 13.49 12.30 3.22
C PRO A 122 14.80 11.94 2.49
N ARG A 123 15.55 10.95 2.97
CA ARG A 123 16.77 10.39 2.35
C ARG A 123 16.51 8.98 1.79
N MET A 124 15.37 8.83 1.14
CA MET A 124 14.75 7.54 0.81
C MET A 124 15.48 6.69 -0.23
N ALA A 125 16.58 7.16 -0.82
CA ALA A 125 17.27 6.44 -1.89
C ALA A 125 17.68 5.01 -1.49
N ASP A 126 18.22 4.82 -0.28
CA ASP A 126 18.71 3.52 0.18
C ASP A 126 17.56 2.55 0.56
N ALA A 127 16.52 3.10 1.20
CA ALA A 127 15.32 2.35 1.56
C ALA A 127 14.52 1.93 0.31
N LEU A 128 14.39 2.83 -0.67
CA LEU A 128 13.78 2.54 -1.97
C LEU A 128 14.56 1.50 -2.74
N THR A 129 15.89 1.51 -2.68
CA THR A 129 16.72 0.50 -3.35
C THR A 129 16.45 -0.89 -2.77
N SER A 130 16.46 -1.02 -1.45
CA SER A 130 16.22 -2.30 -0.76
C SER A 130 14.79 -2.81 -0.97
N PHE A 131 13.83 -1.88 -0.97
CA PHE A 131 12.44 -2.13 -1.32
C PHE A 131 12.28 -2.59 -2.78
N THR A 132 12.94 -1.90 -3.71
CA THR A 132 12.94 -2.22 -5.15
C THR A 132 13.49 -3.62 -5.39
N MET A 133 14.60 -3.98 -4.74
CA MET A 133 15.17 -5.32 -4.83
C MET A 133 14.21 -6.38 -4.29
N THR A 134 13.53 -6.09 -3.18
CA THR A 134 12.56 -7.01 -2.57
C THR A 134 11.34 -7.21 -3.49
N LEU A 135 10.82 -6.12 -4.06
CA LEU A 135 9.73 -6.16 -5.04
C LEU A 135 10.12 -6.94 -6.30
N GLN A 136 11.26 -6.63 -6.90
CA GLN A 136 11.74 -7.31 -8.11
C GLN A 136 11.94 -8.81 -7.87
N ALA A 137 12.52 -9.19 -6.73
CA ALA A 137 12.67 -10.60 -6.36
C ALA A 137 11.31 -11.31 -6.20
N GLN A 138 10.33 -10.63 -5.60
CA GLN A 138 9.00 -11.18 -5.41
C GLN A 138 8.24 -11.31 -6.73
N ILE A 139 8.32 -10.30 -7.59
CA ILE A 139 7.69 -10.31 -8.91
C ILE A 139 8.32 -11.35 -9.81
N ALA A 140 9.65 -11.48 -9.82
CA ALA A 140 10.34 -12.53 -10.55
C ALA A 140 9.89 -13.93 -10.11
N ARG A 141 9.65 -14.14 -8.81
CA ARG A 141 9.08 -15.39 -8.28
C ARG A 141 7.65 -15.62 -8.76
N CYS A 142 6.82 -14.58 -8.77
CA CYS A 142 5.45 -14.65 -9.28
C CYS A 142 5.43 -14.96 -10.80
N LYS A 143 6.22 -14.24 -11.61
CA LYS A 143 6.36 -14.41 -13.06
C LYS A 143 6.87 -15.82 -13.44
N ASN A 144 7.85 -16.36 -12.72
CA ASN A 144 8.38 -17.70 -12.99
C ASN A 144 7.40 -18.84 -12.67
N ARG A 145 6.46 -18.63 -11.73
CA ARG A 145 5.52 -19.67 -11.31
C ARG A 145 4.21 -19.65 -12.13
N ASN A 146 3.83 -18.50 -12.70
CA ASN A 146 2.59 -18.33 -13.44
C ASN A 146 2.82 -17.84 -14.88
N ARG A 147 3.03 -18.78 -15.81
CA ARG A 147 3.00 -18.54 -17.27
C ARG A 147 1.59 -18.23 -17.83
N ARG A 148 0.57 -18.06 -16.99
CA ARG A 148 -0.86 -17.93 -17.39
C ARG A 148 -1.60 -16.72 -16.82
N ILE A 149 -1.01 -15.94 -15.92
CA ILE A 149 -1.69 -14.76 -15.38
C ILE A 149 -1.01 -13.54 -16.00
N GLY A 150 -1.72 -12.90 -16.93
CA GLY A 150 -1.32 -11.60 -17.46
C GLY A 150 -1.27 -10.59 -16.32
N GLU A 151 -0.20 -9.80 -16.29
CA GLU A 151 -0.01 -8.60 -15.46
C GLU A 151 0.05 -8.85 -13.94
N SER A 152 1.25 -8.69 -13.37
CA SER A 152 1.45 -8.70 -11.91
C SER A 152 1.17 -7.30 -11.38
N GLN A 153 0.03 -7.13 -10.69
CA GLN A 153 -0.36 -5.82 -10.16
C GLN A 153 0.08 -5.62 -8.70
N ILE A 154 0.69 -4.48 -8.44
CA ILE A 154 0.94 -3.93 -7.10
C ILE A 154 -0.19 -2.97 -6.77
N MET A 155 -0.78 -3.11 -5.59
CA MET A 155 -1.72 -2.13 -5.07
C MET A 155 -1.05 -1.26 -4.01
N THR A 156 -1.07 0.05 -4.25
CA THR A 156 -0.64 1.03 -3.26
C THR A 156 -1.87 1.79 -2.77
N VAL A 157 -2.04 1.82 -1.45
CA VAL A 157 -3.18 2.48 -0.81
C VAL A 157 -2.70 3.61 0.06
N GLU A 158 -3.10 4.81 -0.34
CA GLU A 158 -3.27 5.95 0.53
C GLU A 158 -4.66 6.51 0.23
N THR A 159 -5.69 6.10 0.97
CA THR A 159 -7.05 6.55 0.68
C THR A 159 -7.53 7.63 1.66
N ALA A 160 -7.62 8.83 1.06
CA ALA A 160 -8.46 10.00 1.32
C ALA A 160 -8.36 10.73 2.66
#